data_AF-A0A1F6EZ43-F1
#
_entry.id   AF-A0A1F6EZ43-F1
#
_cell.length_a   1.000
_cell.length_b   1.000
_cell.length_c   1.000
_cell.angle_alpha   90.00
_cell.angle_beta   90.00
_cell.angle_gamma   90.00
#
_symmetry.space_group_name_H-M   'P 1'
#
loop_
_entity.id
_entity.type
_entity.pdbx_description
1 polymer ?
#
loop_
_entity_poly.entity_id
_entity_poly.type
_entity_poly.pdbx_seq_one_letter_code
_entity_poly.pdbx_strand_id
1 'polypeptide(L)'
;MKFHFWYTFLSIFLMALGSVGYLWLSANGRLVTWVPLADFFLMAFAVMRLVRLFTYDIITDFIRGWFVGAEPDSLRGTLGALINCPWCTGMWFALLVVFFYFATPNIAWYVILVLALSALATSLQILANLIGWGAELKKKQAQ
;
A
#
# COMPACT_ATOMS: atom_id res chain seq x y z
N MET A 1 -29.68 4.11 0.09
CA MET A 1 -28.79 4.14 1.28
C MET A 1 -27.95 2.86 1.46
N LYS A 2 -27.81 1.96 0.46
CA LYS A 2 -27.04 0.71 0.60
C LYS A 2 -25.53 0.90 0.39
N PHE A 3 -25.14 1.88 -0.41
CA PHE A 3 -23.74 2.22 -0.72
C PHE A 3 -22.86 2.35 0.54
N HIS A 4 -23.33 2.94 1.64
CA HIS A 4 -22.51 3.17 2.85
C HIS A 4 -22.32 1.94 3.74
N PHE A 5 -23.17 0.91 3.63
CA PHE A 5 -23.14 -0.20 4.58
C PHE A 5 -21.81 -0.96 4.52
N TRP A 6 -21.38 -1.35 3.32
CA TRP A 6 -20.16 -2.14 3.15
C TRP A 6 -18.88 -1.35 3.45
N TYR A 7 -18.80 -0.06 3.08
CA TYR A 7 -17.64 0.77 3.43
C TYR A 7 -17.55 0.98 4.95
N THR A 8 -18.68 1.23 5.61
CA THR A 8 -18.72 1.38 7.07
C THR A 8 -18.27 0.08 7.73
N PHE A 9 -18.78 -1.06 7.28
CA PHE A 9 -18.37 -2.38 7.76
C PHE A 9 -16.86 -2.60 7.59
N LEU A 10 -16.30 -2.35 6.40
CA LEU A 10 -14.87 -2.53 6.15
C LEU A 10 -14.00 -1.59 7.00
N SER A 11 -14.45 -0.36 7.26
CA SER A 11 -13.73 0.57 8.13
C SER A 11 -13.73 0.12 9.59
N ILE A 12 -14.88 -0.35 10.10
CA ILE A 12 -15.00 -0.94 11.44
C ILE A 12 -14.13 -2.19 11.54
N PHE A 13 -14.14 -3.02 10.51
CA PHE A 13 -13.31 -4.22 10.44
C PHE A 13 -11.81 -3.87 10.46
N LEU A 14 -11.37 -2.86 9.70
CA LEU A 14 -9.98 -2.37 9.75
C LEU A 14 -9.59 -1.88 11.15
N MET A 15 -10.46 -1.09 11.81
CA MET A 15 -10.23 -0.62 13.18
C MET A 15 -10.18 -1.76 14.19
N ALA A 16 -11.06 -2.76 14.05
CA ALA A 16 -11.05 -3.95 14.87
C ALA A 16 -9.74 -4.75 14.69
N LEU A 17 -9.29 -4.96 13.45
CA LEU A 17 -8.01 -5.62 13.16
C LEU A 17 -6.83 -4.86 13.75
N GLY A 18 -6.81 -3.53 13.65
CA GLY A 18 -5.77 -2.70 14.27
C GLY A 18 -5.76 -2.84 15.79
N SER A 19 -6.94 -2.82 16.41
CA SER A 19 -7.10 -2.98 17.86
C SER A 19 -6.65 -4.37 18.31
N VAL A 20 -7.07 -5.43 17.62
CA VAL A 20 -6.66 -6.82 17.90
C VAL A 20 -5.16 -6.99 17.72
N GLY A 21 -4.59 -6.44 16.64
CA GLY A 21 -3.15 -6.46 16.39
C GLY A 21 -2.36 -5.76 17.49
N TYR A 22 -2.81 -4.58 17.94
CA TYR A 22 -2.21 -3.86 19.06
C TYR A 22 -2.27 -4.68 20.36
N LEU A 23 -3.44 -5.22 20.72
CA LEU A 23 -3.59 -6.04 21.92
C LEU A 23 -2.71 -7.30 21.86
N TRP A 24 -2.62 -7.94 20.70
CA TRP A 24 -1.76 -9.10 20.51
C TRP A 24 -0.28 -8.75 20.67
N LEU A 25 0.19 -7.65 20.09
CA LEU A 25 1.56 -7.16 20.26
C LEU A 25 1.84 -6.81 21.74
N SER A 26 0.87 -6.20 22.42
CA SER A 26 0.95 -5.90 23.86
C SER A 26 1.09 -7.16 24.71
N ALA A 27 0.25 -8.17 24.45
CA ALA A 27 0.25 -9.43 25.20
C ALA A 27 1.56 -10.21 25.03
N ASN A 28 2.24 -10.04 23.89
CA ASN A 28 3.51 -10.71 23.58
C ASN A 28 4.76 -9.86 23.90
N GLY A 29 4.59 -8.68 24.53
CA GLY A 29 5.71 -7.79 24.85
C GLY A 29 6.45 -7.24 23.63
N ARG A 30 5.77 -7.11 22.49
CA ARG A 30 6.33 -6.67 21.19
C ARG A 30 6.00 -5.21 20.85
N LEU A 31 5.44 -4.45 21.81
CA LEU A 31 5.22 -3.02 21.62
C LEU A 31 6.56 -2.28 21.71
N VAL A 32 6.97 -1.72 20.58
CA VAL A 32 8.15 -0.86 20.50
C VAL A 32 7.68 0.60 20.51
N THR A 33 8.30 1.43 21.34
CA THR A 33 7.92 2.85 21.51
C THR A 33 8.62 3.78 20.53
N TRP A 34 9.63 3.29 19.81
CA TRP A 34 10.46 4.11 18.93
C TRP A 34 10.79 3.38 17.63
N VAL A 35 10.65 4.08 16.52
CA VAL A 35 10.99 3.59 15.18
C VAL A 35 12.11 4.47 14.61
N PRO A 36 13.26 3.88 14.21
CA PRO A 36 14.29 4.64 13.53
C PRO A 36 13.77 5.30 12.25
N LEU A 37 14.25 6.50 11.93
CA LEU A 37 13.84 7.20 10.70
C LEU A 37 14.09 6.36 9.43
N ALA A 38 15.19 5.60 9.40
CA ALA A 38 15.47 4.69 8.28
C ALA A 38 14.37 3.64 8.09
N ASP A 39 13.91 3.02 9.18
CA ASP A 39 12.87 1.99 9.15
C ASP A 39 11.49 2.59 8.84
N PHE A 40 11.22 3.82 9.30
CA PHE A 40 10.03 4.56 8.89
C PHE A 40 9.99 4.75 7.36
N PHE A 41 11.08 5.19 6.74
CA PHE A 41 11.14 5.34 5.28
C PHE A 41 11.08 3.99 4.56
N LEU A 42 11.73 2.94 5.08
CA LEU A 42 11.63 1.59 4.53
C LEU A 42 10.18 1.10 4.52
N MET A 43 9.47 1.23 5.63
CA MET A 43 8.05 0.87 5.70
C MET A 43 7.20 1.73 4.76
N ALA A 44 7.44 3.04 4.68
CA ALA A 44 6.72 3.94 3.78
C ALA A 44 6.89 3.55 2.30
N PHE A 45 8.12 3.25 1.85
CA PHE A 45 8.37 2.78 0.49
C PHE A 45 7.80 1.38 0.25
N ALA A 46 7.83 0.48 1.24
CA ALA A 46 7.20 -0.83 1.13
C ALA A 46 5.68 -0.73 0.95
N VAL A 47 5.00 0.12 1.73
CA VAL A 47 3.57 0.40 1.57
C VAL A 47 3.29 0.99 0.19
N MET A 48 4.09 1.97 -0.26
CA MET A 48 3.96 2.54 -1.60
C MET A 48 4.07 1.45 -2.69
N ARG A 49 5.02 0.50 -2.55
CA ARG A 49 5.17 -0.61 -3.50
C ARG A 49 3.94 -1.50 -3.50
N LEU A 50 3.42 -1.87 -2.33
CA LEU A 50 2.25 -2.74 -2.21
C LEU A 50 0.99 -2.08 -2.78
N VAL A 51 0.76 -0.80 -2.46
CA VAL A 51 -0.34 -0.03 -3.04
C VAL A 51 -0.26 -0.09 -4.56
N ARG A 52 0.87 0.31 -5.13
CA ARG A 52 1.05 0.31 -6.58
C ARG A 52 0.92 -1.08 -7.20
N LEU A 53 1.47 -2.09 -6.55
CA LEU A 53 1.42 -3.47 -7.03
C LEU A 53 -0.02 -3.93 -7.20
N PHE A 54 -0.93 -3.57 -6.29
CA PHE A 54 -2.34 -3.98 -6.31
C PHE A 54 -3.28 -3.02 -7.06
N THR A 55 -2.97 -1.72 -7.08
CA THR A 55 -3.88 -0.71 -7.64
C THR A 55 -3.54 -0.31 -9.06
N TYR A 56 -2.31 -0.59 -9.53
CA TYR A 56 -1.81 -0.09 -10.82
C TYR A 56 -1.10 -1.15 -11.66
N ASP A 57 -0.19 -1.93 -11.08
CA ASP A 57 0.72 -2.80 -11.84
C ASP A 57 -0.01 -3.98 -12.50
N ILE A 58 0.43 -4.34 -13.71
CA ILE A 58 -0.12 -5.46 -14.49
C ILE A 58 0.00 -6.82 -13.79
N ILE A 59 0.98 -6.97 -12.88
CA ILE A 59 1.24 -8.22 -12.17
C ILE A 59 -0.01 -8.71 -11.43
N THR A 60 -0.76 -7.80 -10.80
CA THR A 60 -1.98 -8.15 -10.05
C THR A 60 -3.25 -7.81 -10.82
N ASP A 61 -3.15 -7.55 -12.12
CA ASP A 61 -4.30 -7.16 -12.92
C ASP A 61 -5.41 -8.22 -12.92
N PHE A 62 -5.02 -9.49 -12.86
CA PHE A 62 -5.96 -10.62 -12.71
C PHE A 62 -6.83 -10.51 -11.44
N ILE A 63 -6.30 -9.98 -10.34
CA ILE A 63 -7.04 -9.77 -9.09
C ILE A 63 -8.10 -8.70 -9.31
N ARG A 64 -7.74 -7.57 -9.93
CA ARG A 64 -8.70 -6.50 -10.28
C ARG A 64 -9.73 -6.98 -11.30
N GLY A 65 -9.31 -7.82 -12.25
CA GLY A 65 -10.15 -8.47 -13.25
C GLY A 65 -11.29 -9.28 -12.63
N TRP A 66 -11.07 -9.94 -11.49
CA TRP A 66 -12.13 -10.66 -10.77
C TRP A 66 -13.25 -9.76 -10.25
N PHE A 67 -13.09 -8.44 -10.19
CA PHE A 67 -14.13 -7.52 -9.72
C PHE A 67 -14.86 -6.81 -10.87
N VAL A 68 -14.46 -7.03 -12.12
CA VAL A 68 -15.12 -6.45 -13.29
C VAL A 68 -16.55 -6.99 -13.42
N GLY A 69 -17.50 -6.08 -13.68
CA GLY A 69 -18.92 -6.40 -13.82
C GLY A 69 -19.65 -6.67 -12.50
N ALA A 70 -19.01 -6.47 -11.35
CA ALA A 70 -19.65 -6.60 -10.06
C ALA A 70 -20.61 -5.42 -9.80
N GLU A 71 -21.78 -5.71 -9.23
CA GLU A 71 -22.74 -4.69 -8.83
C GLU A 71 -22.13 -3.76 -7.76
N PRO A 72 -22.24 -2.43 -7.88
CA PRO A 72 -21.61 -1.49 -6.95
C PRO A 72 -22.05 -1.64 -5.49
N ASP A 73 -23.32 -1.99 -5.26
CA ASP A 73 -23.91 -2.19 -3.92
C ASP A 73 -23.60 -3.58 -3.31
N SER A 74 -22.89 -4.45 -4.04
CA SER A 74 -22.50 -5.77 -3.56
C SER A 74 -21.16 -5.72 -2.80
N LEU A 75 -20.92 -6.73 -1.95
CA LEU A 75 -19.61 -6.93 -1.31
C LEU A 75 -18.49 -6.98 -2.37
N ARG A 76 -18.72 -7.69 -3.48
CA ARG A 76 -17.74 -7.83 -4.57
C ARG A 76 -17.45 -6.47 -5.22
N GLY A 77 -18.46 -5.64 -5.47
CA GLY A 77 -18.28 -4.29 -5.98
C GLY A 77 -17.47 -3.41 -5.02
N THR A 78 -17.76 -3.50 -3.73
CA THR A 78 -17.06 -2.74 -2.69
C THR A 78 -15.59 -3.18 -2.55
N LEU A 79 -15.30 -4.48 -2.58
CA LEU A 79 -13.92 -5.00 -2.57
C LEU A 79 -13.16 -4.59 -3.83
N GLY A 80 -13.83 -4.56 -4.98
CA GLY A 80 -13.29 -3.99 -6.21
C GLY A 80 -12.93 -2.51 -6.04
N ALA A 81 -13.84 -1.71 -5.48
CA ALA A 81 -13.58 -0.29 -5.21
C ALA A 81 -12.44 -0.09 -4.19
N LEU A 82 -12.34 -0.98 -3.19
CA LEU A 82 -11.26 -0.97 -2.20
C LEU A 82 -9.90 -1.15 -2.88
N ILE A 83 -9.72 -2.23 -3.64
CA ILE A 83 -8.44 -2.56 -4.31
C ILE A 83 -8.07 -1.52 -5.35
N ASN A 84 -9.04 -0.95 -6.07
CA ASN A 84 -8.76 0.09 -7.07
C ASN A 84 -8.51 1.48 -6.45
N CYS A 85 -8.83 1.69 -5.16
CA CYS A 85 -8.57 2.95 -4.47
C CYS A 85 -7.21 2.91 -3.77
N PRO A 86 -6.19 3.67 -4.23
CA PRO A 86 -4.84 3.61 -3.68
C PRO A 86 -4.77 4.10 -2.22
N TRP A 87 -5.69 5.00 -1.82
CA TRP A 87 -5.77 5.52 -0.45
C TRP A 87 -6.30 4.44 0.50
N CYS A 88 -7.38 3.76 0.11
CA CYS A 88 -7.97 2.70 0.91
C CYS A 88 -7.01 1.52 1.03
N THR A 89 -6.53 1.01 -0.10
CA THR A 89 -5.51 -0.06 -0.14
C THR A 89 -4.26 0.32 0.66
N GLY A 90 -3.88 1.59 0.65
CA GLY A 90 -2.78 2.13 1.47
C GLY A 90 -2.99 1.95 2.96
N MET A 91 -4.19 2.23 3.49
CA MET A 91 -4.49 2.02 4.90
C MET A 91 -4.40 0.54 5.31
N TRP A 92 -4.88 -0.37 4.44
CA TRP A 92 -4.79 -1.82 4.67
C TRP A 92 -3.35 -2.32 4.66
N PHE A 93 -2.56 -1.93 3.66
CA PHE A 93 -1.16 -2.35 3.59
C PHE A 93 -0.29 -1.67 4.64
N ALA A 94 -0.57 -0.44 5.05
CA ALA A 94 0.12 0.20 6.16
C ALA A 94 -0.10 -0.57 7.47
N LEU A 95 -1.35 -0.95 7.77
CA LEU A 95 -1.64 -1.77 8.94
C LEU A 95 -0.90 -3.11 8.89
N LEU A 96 -0.92 -3.78 7.72
CA LEU A 96 -0.23 -5.05 7.51
C LEU A 96 1.28 -4.92 7.73
N VAL A 97 1.92 -3.94 7.09
CA VAL A 97 3.37 -3.73 7.17
C VAL A 97 3.79 -3.42 8.60
N VAL A 98 3.09 -2.50 9.27
CA VAL A 98 3.38 -2.12 10.66
C VAL A 98 3.22 -3.31 11.60
N PHE A 99 2.13 -4.07 11.46
CA PHE A 99 1.89 -5.25 12.30
C PHE A 99 3.00 -6.28 12.12
N PHE A 100 3.36 -6.65 10.88
CA PHE A 100 4.39 -7.66 10.65
C PHE A 100 5.79 -7.18 11.00
N TYR A 101 6.12 -5.89 10.82
CA TYR A 101 7.39 -5.32 11.25
C TYR A 101 7.64 -5.57 12.75
N PHE A 102 6.62 -5.36 13.60
CA PHE A 102 6.73 -5.63 15.04
C PHE A 102 6.49 -7.09 15.42
N ALA A 103 5.62 -7.79 14.69
CA ALA A 103 5.30 -9.18 14.99
C ALA A 103 6.46 -10.11 14.62
N THR A 104 7.15 -9.91 13.50
CA THR A 104 8.21 -10.83 13.05
C THR A 104 9.42 -10.08 12.51
N PRO A 105 10.14 -9.32 13.36
CA PRO A 105 11.17 -8.36 12.93
C PRO A 105 12.24 -8.99 12.03
N ASN A 106 12.67 -10.22 12.32
CA ASN A 106 13.71 -10.89 11.53
C ASN A 106 13.28 -11.19 10.08
N ILE A 107 12.02 -11.55 9.84
CA ILE A 107 11.54 -11.97 8.52
C ILE A 107 10.92 -10.78 7.78
N ALA A 108 10.07 -10.03 8.49
CA ALA A 108 9.37 -8.89 7.93
C ALA A 108 10.33 -7.82 7.42
N TRP A 109 11.45 -7.59 8.11
CA TRP A 109 12.44 -6.61 7.69
C TRP A 109 13.01 -6.89 6.29
N TYR A 110 13.35 -8.15 5.97
CA TYR A 110 13.84 -8.50 4.63
C TYR A 110 12.78 -8.29 3.54
N VAL A 111 11.53 -8.68 3.83
CA VAL A 111 10.42 -8.48 2.88
C VAL A 111 10.17 -6.99 2.64
N ILE A 112 10.15 -6.19 3.71
CA ILE A 112 10.00 -4.73 3.66
C ILE A 112 11.15 -4.11 2.86
N LEU A 113 12.39 -4.54 3.08
CA LEU A 113 13.56 -4.04 2.36
C LEU A 113 13.43 -4.29 0.84
N VAL A 114 13.06 -5.50 0.42
CA VAL A 114 12.88 -5.83 -1.01
C VAL A 114 11.79 -4.96 -1.64
N LEU A 115 10.65 -4.81 -0.97
CA LEU A 115 9.55 -3.97 -1.43
C LEU A 115 10.00 -2.50 -1.54
N ALA A 116 10.67 -1.98 -0.51
CA ALA A 116 11.15 -0.61 -0.46
C ALA A 116 12.15 -0.28 -1.56
N LEU A 117 13.15 -1.16 -1.79
CA LEU A 117 14.14 -0.98 -2.85
C LEU A 117 13.51 -0.97 -4.24
N SER A 118 12.49 -1.80 -4.47
CA SER A 118 11.77 -1.81 -5.76
C SER A 118 10.93 -0.54 -6.00
N ALA A 119 10.34 0.04 -4.94
CA ALA A 119 9.68 1.34 -5.02
C ALA A 119 10.68 2.46 -5.29
N LEU A 120 11.82 2.45 -4.60
CA LEU A 120 12.87 3.44 -4.80
C LEU A 120 13.41 3.39 -6.23
N ALA A 121 13.75 2.20 -6.75
CA ALA A 121 14.24 2.02 -8.11
C ALA A 121 13.27 2.58 -9.15
N THR A 122 11.97 2.28 -9.01
CA THR A 122 10.95 2.77 -9.94
C THR A 122 10.74 4.29 -9.81
N SER A 123 10.84 4.84 -8.60
CA SER A 123 10.75 6.29 -8.38
C SER A 123 11.91 7.02 -9.03
N LEU A 124 13.13 6.50 -8.89
CA LEU A 124 14.33 7.03 -9.55
C LEU A 124 14.20 6.98 -11.08
N GLN A 125 13.66 5.89 -11.63
CA GLN A 125 13.39 5.79 -13.07
C GLN A 125 12.42 6.86 -13.56
N ILE A 126 11.32 7.11 -12.83
CA ILE A 126 10.33 8.12 -13.19
C ILE A 126 10.96 9.52 -13.15
N LEU A 127 11.78 9.81 -12.13
CA LEU A 127 12.50 11.07 -12.02
C LEU A 127 13.49 11.27 -13.18
N ALA A 128 14.25 10.22 -13.53
CA ALA A 128 15.17 10.27 -14.67
C ALA A 128 14.42 10.56 -15.99
N ASN A 129 13.26 9.91 -16.20
CA ASN A 129 12.42 10.15 -17.37
C ASN A 129 11.88 11.60 -17.41
N LEU A 130 11.46 12.14 -16.26
CA LEU A 130 10.98 13.52 -16.15
C LEU A 130 12.08 14.53 -16.53
N ILE A 131 13.30 14.33 -16.03
CA ILE A 131 14.46 15.17 -16.37
C ILE A 131 14.76 15.08 -17.87
N GLY A 132 14.76 13.86 -18.43
CA GLY A 132 14.99 13.63 -19.85
C GLY A 132 13.97 14.32 -20.76
N TRP A 133 12.68 14.22 -20.43
CA TRP A 133 11.62 14.92 -21.17
C TRP A 133 11.74 16.44 -21.06
N GLY A 134 12.12 16.96 -19.88
CA GLY A 134 12.37 18.39 -19.69
C GLY A 134 13.53 18.91 -20.55
N ALA A 135 14.59 18.13 -20.72
CA ALA A 135 15.72 18.49 -21.58
C ALA A 135 15.32 18.49 -23.07
N GLU A 136 14.56 17.48 -23.51
CA GLU A 136 14.10 17.36 -24.90
C GLU A 136 13.15 18.49 -25.30
N LEU A 137 12.23 18.88 -24.40
CA LEU A 137 11.32 20.00 -24.63
C LEU A 137 12.08 21.33 -24.83
N LYS A 138 13.06 21.61 -23.96
CA LYS A 138 13.88 22.83 -24.08
C LYS A 138 14.69 22.85 -25.38
N LYS A 139 15.18 21.70 -25.84
CA LYS A 139 15.90 21.58 -27.11
C LYS A 139 15.01 21.93 -28.31
N LYS A 140 13.78 21.45 -28.34
CA LYS A 140 12.81 21.75 -29.42
C LYS A 140 12.36 23.21 -29.44
N GLN A 141 12.31 23.88 -28.29
CA GLN A 141 11.96 25.30 -28.19
C GLN A 141 13.07 26.25 -28.66
N ALA A 142 14.31 25.77 -28.73
CA ALA A 142 15.46 26.56 -29.16
C ALA A 142 15.75 26.46 -30.67
N GLN A 143 14.96 25.66 -31.41
CA GLN A 143 15.01 25.50 -32.87
C GLN A 143 13.86 26.29 -33.50
#